data_AF-A0A7Y5DYP2-F1
#
_entry.id   AF-A0A7Y5DYP2-F1
#
_cell.length_a   1.000
_cell.length_b   1.000
_cell.length_c   1.000
_cell.angle_alpha   90.00
_cell.angle_beta   90.00
_cell.angle_gamma   90.00
#
_symmetry.space_group_name_H-M   'P 1'
#
loop_
_entity.id
_entity.type
_entity.pdbx_description
1 polymer ?
#
loop_
_entity_poly.entity_id
_entity_poly.type
_entity_poly.pdbx_seq_one_letter_code
_entity_poly.pdbx_strand_id
1 'polypeptide(L)'
;MSHKKHIVLLLCVLLGACAGILGIKPRSGERPFEHRAHVTKGVACTVCHQGIAKEGRTGPLHLPTTATCVSCHAKPHTQQSCGDCHGEKHQRQEVEIAKHALRFEHDKHVVASNGSCTKCHAKIGESRDVSLMPPMVSCFACHQHEKQFAARDCDGCHVDLPAEHVTPQDHLVHDGDFIREHGVRAAASPDLCATCHSERTCLSCHGVGTTPALPARLTFDQPRLSGLHRAGFLSRHAEESKNNPGLCTTCHAESTCRSCHEQQNVSAGGPTKRRSPHPSTWLNPTRGGDHGQAARLDPAGCAGCHGGAGEQLCIGCHKVGGPGGNPHGPGYTSRKDKLNDVPCRFCHRMGS
;
A
#
# COMPACT_ATOMS: atom_id res chain seq x y z
N MET A 1 -23.68 -32.66 -40.37
CA MET A 1 -23.22 -32.96 -38.99
C MET A 1 -21.85 -32.37 -38.62
N SER A 2 -21.02 -31.91 -39.57
CA SER A 2 -19.67 -31.36 -39.28
C SER A 2 -19.67 -29.95 -38.66
N HIS A 3 -20.55 -29.05 -39.12
CA HIS A 3 -20.59 -27.66 -38.64
C HIS A 3 -20.90 -27.50 -37.14
N LYS A 4 -21.78 -28.34 -36.58
CA LYS A 4 -22.08 -28.29 -35.13
C LYS A 4 -20.87 -28.66 -34.27
N LYS A 5 -20.00 -29.56 -34.75
CA LYS A 5 -18.77 -29.95 -34.03
C LYS A 5 -17.74 -28.81 -34.00
N HIS A 6 -17.60 -28.06 -35.09
CA HIS A 6 -16.69 -26.93 -35.14
C HIS A 6 -17.15 -25.76 -34.27
N ILE A 7 -18.45 -25.48 -34.20
CA ILE A 7 -19.01 -24.43 -33.33
C ILE A 7 -18.79 -24.77 -31.86
N VAL A 8 -19.02 -26.02 -31.44
CA VAL A 8 -18.79 -26.45 -30.05
C VAL A 8 -17.30 -26.35 -29.67
N LEU A 9 -16.40 -26.75 -30.57
CA LEU A 9 -14.96 -26.67 -30.32
C LEU A 9 -14.48 -25.21 -30.13
N LEU A 10 -15.00 -24.30 -30.96
CA LEU A 10 -14.67 -22.87 -30.89
C LEU A 10 -15.18 -22.23 -29.60
N LEU A 11 -16.37 -22.64 -29.14
CA LEU A 11 -16.96 -22.17 -27.88
C LEU A 11 -16.16 -22.67 -26.66
N CYS A 12 -15.69 -23.93 -26.67
CA CYS A 12 -14.83 -24.47 -25.62
C CYS A 12 -13.46 -23.75 -25.54
N VAL A 13 -12.86 -23.40 -26.68
CA VAL A 13 -11.58 -22.66 -26.71
C VAL A 13 -11.77 -21.23 -26.20
N LEU A 14 -12.86 -20.56 -26.59
CA LEU A 14 -13.21 -19.23 -26.07
C LEU A 14 -13.44 -19.24 -24.56
N LEU A 15 -14.18 -20.22 -24.02
CA LEU A 15 -14.39 -20.38 -22.57
C LEU A 15 -13.08 -20.65 -21.82
N GLY A 16 -12.19 -21.47 -22.38
CA GLY A 16 -10.85 -21.71 -21.81
C GLY A 16 -9.96 -20.47 -21.81
N ALA A 17 -10.05 -19.63 -22.85
CA ALA A 17 -9.32 -18.36 -22.93
C ALA A 17 -9.86 -17.34 -21.90
N CYS A 18 -11.17 -17.28 -21.71
CA CYS A 18 -11.80 -16.43 -20.69
C CYS A 18 -11.39 -16.85 -19.26
N ALA A 19 -11.23 -18.14 -18.98
CA ALA A 19 -10.77 -18.62 -17.67
C ALA A 19 -9.33 -18.16 -17.32
N GLY A 20 -8.48 -17.96 -18.34
CA GLY A 20 -7.14 -17.38 -18.17
C GLY A 20 -7.19 -15.89 -17.82
N ILE A 21 -8.10 -15.13 -18.45
CA ILE A 21 -8.30 -13.69 -18.19
C ILE A 21 -8.96 -13.47 -16.82
N LEU A 22 -9.85 -14.38 -16.39
CA LEU A 22 -10.54 -14.33 -15.10
C LEU A 22 -9.70 -14.85 -13.92
N GLY A 23 -8.45 -15.27 -14.13
CA GLY A 23 -7.56 -15.72 -13.06
C GLY A 23 -7.94 -17.05 -12.40
N ILE A 24 -8.79 -17.87 -13.04
CA ILE A 24 -9.30 -19.14 -12.51
C ILE A 24 -8.30 -20.30 -12.77
N LYS A 25 -7.17 -20.04 -13.44
CA LYS A 25 -6.14 -21.06 -13.65
C LYS A 25 -5.53 -21.44 -12.29
N PRO A 26 -5.55 -22.73 -11.89
CA PRO A 26 -4.89 -23.15 -10.66
C PRO A 26 -3.42 -22.73 -10.73
N ARG A 27 -2.95 -22.05 -9.68
CA ARG A 27 -1.56 -21.60 -9.56
C ARG A 27 -0.66 -22.83 -9.76
N SER A 28 0.29 -22.71 -10.68
CA SER A 28 1.18 -23.78 -11.10
C SER A 28 2.04 -24.30 -9.94
N GLY A 29 2.02 -25.62 -9.70
CA GLY A 29 3.17 -26.44 -9.30
C GLY A 29 3.79 -26.30 -7.92
N GLU A 30 3.58 -25.22 -7.18
CA GLU A 30 4.19 -25.04 -5.86
C GLU A 30 3.52 -25.96 -4.84
N ARG A 31 4.33 -26.81 -4.19
CA ARG A 31 3.89 -27.64 -3.05
C ARG A 31 4.60 -27.14 -1.80
N PRO A 32 3.92 -27.07 -0.66
CA PRO A 32 4.61 -26.77 0.59
C PRO A 32 5.67 -27.82 0.95
N PHE A 33 6.62 -27.43 1.77
CA PHE A 33 7.67 -28.31 2.29
C PHE A 33 7.15 -29.15 3.46
N GLU A 34 7.35 -30.46 3.38
CA GLU A 34 6.88 -31.43 4.38
C GLU A 34 7.81 -31.48 5.60
N HIS A 35 7.71 -30.46 6.47
CA HIS A 35 8.48 -30.39 7.72
C HIS A 35 8.27 -31.65 8.58
N ARG A 36 7.04 -32.13 8.71
CA ARG A 36 6.70 -33.33 9.49
C ARG A 36 7.58 -34.53 9.11
N ALA A 37 7.78 -34.79 7.82
CA ALA A 37 8.54 -35.95 7.35
C ALA A 37 10.02 -35.92 7.77
N HIS A 38 10.58 -34.72 7.97
CA HIS A 38 11.96 -34.51 8.42
C HIS A 38 12.06 -34.53 9.95
N VAL A 39 11.15 -33.83 10.62
CA VAL A 39 11.11 -33.75 12.09
C VAL A 39 10.86 -35.13 12.69
N THR A 40 9.96 -35.95 12.12
CA THR A 40 9.71 -37.33 12.60
C THR A 40 10.90 -38.27 12.43
N LYS A 41 11.86 -37.93 11.57
CA LYS A 41 13.12 -38.67 11.40
C LYS A 41 14.23 -38.18 12.36
N GLY A 42 13.92 -37.24 13.26
CA GLY A 42 14.87 -36.70 14.22
C GLY A 42 15.82 -35.63 13.64
N VAL A 43 15.51 -35.07 12.46
CA VAL A 43 16.31 -33.96 11.91
C VAL A 43 16.05 -32.71 12.75
N ALA A 44 17.09 -32.20 13.42
CA ALA A 44 16.99 -30.99 14.24
C ALA A 44 16.73 -29.75 13.36
N CYS A 45 15.94 -28.80 13.86
CA CYS A 45 15.54 -27.59 13.11
C CYS A 45 16.74 -26.79 12.60
N THR A 46 17.80 -26.70 13.41
CA THR A 46 19.03 -25.94 13.13
C THR A 46 19.92 -26.59 12.07
N VAL A 47 19.66 -27.83 11.66
CA VAL A 47 20.35 -28.46 10.51
C VAL A 47 20.01 -27.72 9.22
N CYS A 48 18.75 -27.33 9.06
CA CYS A 48 18.26 -26.57 7.92
C CYS A 48 18.32 -25.07 8.16
N HIS A 49 17.92 -24.62 9.36
CA HIS A 49 17.90 -23.21 9.75
C HIS A 49 19.17 -22.81 10.51
N GLN A 50 20.32 -22.97 9.84
CA GLN A 50 21.62 -22.73 10.45
C GLN A 50 21.81 -21.26 10.77
N GLY A 51 22.00 -20.92 12.06
CA GLY A 51 22.23 -19.54 12.51
C GLY A 51 20.99 -18.84 13.09
N ILE A 52 19.78 -19.37 12.85
CA ILE A 52 18.53 -18.72 13.31
C ILE A 52 18.49 -18.50 14.82
N ALA A 53 19.08 -19.41 15.59
CA ALA A 53 19.09 -19.35 17.05
C ALA A 53 19.90 -18.18 17.62
N LYS A 54 20.72 -17.52 16.81
CA LYS A 54 21.51 -16.34 17.20
C LYS A 54 21.07 -15.09 16.44
N GLU A 55 19.98 -15.19 15.68
CA GLU A 55 19.57 -14.11 14.81
C GLU A 55 18.80 -13.04 15.59
N GLY A 56 19.22 -11.80 15.38
CA GLY A 56 18.58 -10.63 15.95
C GLY A 56 17.41 -10.17 15.07
N ARG A 57 17.03 -8.91 15.23
CA ARG A 57 15.84 -8.37 14.58
C ARG A 57 15.97 -8.21 13.06
N THR A 58 17.16 -7.86 12.58
CA THR A 58 17.34 -7.37 11.20
C THR A 58 18.13 -8.30 10.30
N GLY A 59 18.56 -9.47 10.76
CA GLY A 59 19.35 -10.36 9.90
C GLY A 59 18.53 -11.28 9.01
N PRO A 60 19.18 -12.28 8.40
CA PRO A 60 18.55 -13.16 7.43
C PRO A 60 17.54 -14.12 8.07
N LEU A 61 16.58 -14.59 7.29
CA LEU A 61 15.58 -15.57 7.73
C LEU A 61 16.15 -16.99 7.94
N HIS A 62 17.45 -17.19 7.67
CA HIS A 62 18.13 -18.49 7.74
C HIS A 62 17.32 -19.63 7.10
N LEU A 63 16.80 -19.37 5.90
CA LEU A 63 16.12 -20.39 5.09
C LEU A 63 17.16 -21.32 4.45
N PRO A 64 16.89 -22.64 4.37
CA PRO A 64 17.82 -23.59 3.78
C PRO A 64 18.05 -23.29 2.29
N THR A 65 19.28 -23.54 1.85
CA THR A 65 19.67 -23.40 0.43
C THR A 65 19.56 -24.75 -0.28
N THR A 66 19.65 -24.75 -1.61
CA THR A 66 19.75 -26.00 -2.39
C THR A 66 20.87 -26.91 -1.88
N ALA A 67 22.01 -26.34 -1.46
CA ALA A 67 23.14 -27.08 -0.90
C ALA A 67 22.73 -27.86 0.36
N THR A 68 21.90 -27.26 1.22
CA THR A 68 21.36 -27.93 2.42
C THR A 68 20.51 -29.15 2.03
N CYS A 69 19.64 -29.02 1.03
CA CYS A 69 18.78 -30.11 0.58
C CYS A 69 19.58 -31.27 -0.03
N VAL A 70 20.52 -30.98 -0.94
CA VAL A 70 21.29 -32.03 -1.64
C VAL A 70 22.35 -32.69 -0.76
N SER A 71 22.64 -32.14 0.43
CA SER A 71 23.49 -32.80 1.42
C SER A 71 22.91 -34.15 1.88
N CYS A 72 21.57 -34.31 1.83
CA CYS A 72 20.88 -35.57 2.12
C CYS A 72 20.15 -36.15 0.89
N HIS A 73 19.68 -35.30 -0.04
CA HIS A 73 18.92 -35.70 -1.23
C HIS A 73 19.77 -35.68 -2.51
N ALA A 74 20.74 -36.59 -2.60
CA ALA A 74 21.70 -36.59 -3.71
C ALA A 74 21.12 -37.01 -5.08
N LYS A 75 20.06 -37.83 -5.17
CA LYS A 75 19.40 -38.24 -6.44
C LYS A 75 17.91 -38.65 -6.24
N PRO A 76 17.01 -38.36 -7.20
CA PRO A 76 17.19 -37.50 -8.36
C PRO A 76 17.04 -36.03 -7.95
N HIS A 77 18.06 -35.20 -8.20
CA HIS A 77 17.96 -33.74 -8.10
C HIS A 77 17.80 -33.18 -9.52
N THR A 78 16.74 -32.45 -9.80
CA THR A 78 16.70 -31.60 -11.00
C THR A 78 17.47 -30.32 -10.68
N GLN A 79 18.24 -29.79 -11.63
CA GLN A 79 19.01 -28.54 -11.50
C GLN A 79 18.09 -27.28 -11.51
N GLN A 80 16.82 -27.45 -11.18
CA GLN A 80 15.81 -26.39 -11.18
C GLN A 80 15.93 -25.55 -9.91
N SER A 81 15.56 -24.27 -10.03
CA SER A 81 15.71 -23.27 -8.96
C SER A 81 14.93 -23.64 -7.70
N CYS A 82 15.31 -23.07 -6.56
CA CYS A 82 14.73 -23.30 -5.23
C CYS A 82 13.19 -23.17 -5.14
N GLY A 83 12.52 -22.62 -6.16
CA GLY A 83 11.06 -22.53 -6.27
C GLY A 83 10.35 -23.84 -6.64
N ASP A 84 11.07 -24.83 -7.19
CA ASP A 84 10.48 -26.06 -7.73
C ASP A 84 10.61 -27.28 -6.78
N CYS A 85 11.31 -27.12 -5.66
CA CYS A 85 11.61 -28.22 -4.72
C CYS A 85 11.08 -28.00 -3.30
N HIS A 86 9.93 -27.32 -3.18
CA HIS A 86 9.08 -27.19 -1.98
C HIS A 86 9.29 -25.95 -1.10
N GLY A 87 8.22 -25.16 -0.97
CA GLY A 87 8.15 -23.92 -0.20
C GLY A 87 7.54 -22.81 -1.06
N GLU A 88 6.40 -22.29 -0.63
CA GLU A 88 5.65 -21.31 -1.42
C GLU A 88 6.37 -19.97 -1.43
N LYS A 89 6.54 -19.37 -2.61
CA LYS A 89 7.29 -18.11 -2.74
C LYS A 89 6.66 -16.97 -1.96
N HIS A 90 5.33 -16.93 -1.90
CA HIS A 90 4.59 -15.88 -1.20
C HIS A 90 4.87 -15.89 0.31
N GLN A 91 4.89 -17.05 0.96
CA GLN A 91 5.18 -17.14 2.39
C GLN A 91 6.57 -16.60 2.74
N ARG A 92 7.59 -16.85 1.90
CA ARG A 92 8.94 -16.29 2.12
C ARG A 92 8.94 -14.77 2.03
N GLN A 93 8.20 -14.22 1.09
CA GLN A 93 8.07 -12.78 0.91
C GLN A 93 7.30 -12.14 2.08
N GLU A 94 6.22 -12.78 2.53
CA GLU A 94 5.43 -12.32 3.68
C GLU A 94 6.28 -12.25 4.96
N VAL A 95 7.10 -13.26 5.25
CA VAL A 95 8.00 -13.22 6.42
C VAL A 95 9.09 -12.18 6.28
N GLU A 96 9.63 -12.00 5.09
CA GLU A 96 10.66 -10.97 4.84
C GLU A 96 10.12 -9.55 5.03
N ILE A 97 8.84 -9.33 4.71
CA ILE A 97 8.14 -8.08 5.03
C ILE A 97 7.90 -8.00 6.54
N ALA A 98 7.35 -9.07 7.14
CA ALA A 98 6.96 -9.11 8.54
C ALA A 98 8.14 -8.94 9.52
N LYS A 99 9.36 -9.39 9.18
CA LYS A 99 10.53 -9.20 10.07
C LYS A 99 10.85 -7.73 10.34
N HIS A 100 10.51 -6.85 9.39
CA HIS A 100 10.71 -5.41 9.54
C HIS A 100 9.54 -4.75 10.29
N ALA A 101 8.36 -5.35 10.22
CA ALA A 101 7.15 -4.95 10.91
C ALA A 101 7.16 -5.27 12.41
N LEU A 102 7.91 -6.29 12.84
CA LEU A 102 7.91 -6.76 14.22
C LEU A 102 9.23 -6.52 14.95
N ARG A 103 9.12 -6.26 16.25
CA ARG A 103 10.22 -6.17 17.22
C ARG A 103 10.43 -7.54 17.85
N PHE A 104 11.04 -8.46 17.09
CA PHE A 104 11.31 -9.82 17.55
C PHE A 104 12.78 -10.21 17.30
N GLU A 105 13.38 -10.92 18.23
CA GLU A 105 14.78 -11.38 18.17
C GLU A 105 14.85 -12.85 18.62
N HIS A 106 15.33 -13.74 17.75
CA HIS A 106 15.37 -15.18 18.03
C HIS A 106 16.39 -15.52 19.11
N ASP A 107 17.54 -14.84 19.15
CA ASP A 107 18.60 -15.06 20.15
C ASP A 107 18.11 -14.96 21.60
N LYS A 108 17.25 -13.97 21.89
CA LYS A 108 16.61 -13.78 23.20
C LYS A 108 15.59 -14.88 23.51
N HIS A 109 14.78 -15.24 22.53
CA HIS A 109 13.66 -16.18 22.76
C HIS A 109 14.08 -17.64 22.76
N VAL A 110 15.08 -18.04 21.97
CA VAL A 110 15.56 -19.42 21.94
C VAL A 110 16.19 -19.82 23.28
N VAL A 111 16.92 -18.90 23.92
CA VAL A 111 17.43 -19.14 25.28
C VAL A 111 16.27 -19.24 26.28
N ALA A 112 15.33 -18.30 26.25
CA ALA A 112 14.16 -18.30 27.13
C ALA A 112 13.23 -19.52 26.93
N SER A 113 13.20 -20.11 25.73
CA SER A 113 12.37 -21.26 25.40
C SER A 113 13.03 -22.60 25.70
N ASN A 114 14.25 -22.61 26.27
CA ASN A 114 15.12 -23.77 26.43
C ASN A 114 15.44 -24.48 25.10
N GLY A 115 15.66 -23.70 24.04
CA GLY A 115 15.96 -24.22 22.70
C GLY A 115 14.77 -24.79 21.94
N SER A 116 13.55 -24.67 22.48
CA SER A 116 12.35 -25.24 21.86
C SER A 116 11.75 -24.29 20.82
N CYS A 117 11.83 -24.68 19.55
CA CYS A 117 11.23 -23.95 18.43
C CYS A 117 9.71 -24.16 18.35
N THR A 118 9.24 -25.34 18.75
CA THR A 118 7.84 -25.78 18.60
C THR A 118 6.87 -25.09 19.57
N LYS A 119 7.39 -24.43 20.62
CA LYS A 119 6.57 -23.58 21.49
C LYS A 119 5.89 -22.43 20.73
N CYS A 120 6.56 -21.89 19.70
CA CYS A 120 6.00 -20.84 18.85
C CYS A 120 5.55 -21.40 17.50
N HIS A 121 6.39 -22.23 16.85
CA HIS A 121 6.08 -22.85 15.55
C HIS A 121 5.32 -24.17 15.71
N ALA A 122 4.21 -24.15 16.45
CA ALA A 122 3.46 -25.34 16.84
C ALA A 122 2.94 -26.15 15.64
N LYS A 123 2.52 -25.47 14.56
CA LYS A 123 1.94 -26.11 13.38
C LYS A 123 2.98 -26.76 12.45
N ILE A 124 4.28 -26.64 12.71
CA ILE A 124 5.32 -27.19 11.83
C ILE A 124 5.26 -28.73 11.68
N GLY A 125 4.64 -29.41 12.65
CA GLY A 125 4.39 -30.86 12.63
C GLY A 125 3.03 -31.27 12.03
N GLU A 126 2.19 -30.29 11.69
CA GLU A 126 0.77 -30.44 11.34
C GLU A 126 0.53 -29.92 9.91
N SER A 127 0.53 -30.85 8.95
CA SER A 127 0.13 -30.62 7.55
C SER A 127 1.02 -29.69 6.71
N ARG A 128 0.63 -29.52 5.43
CA ARG A 128 1.43 -28.90 4.37
C ARG A 128 1.54 -27.39 4.52
N ASP A 129 0.48 -26.70 4.95
CA ASP A 129 0.41 -25.25 4.87
C ASP A 129 0.70 -24.60 6.23
N VAL A 130 1.98 -24.46 6.54
CA VAL A 130 2.44 -23.90 7.81
C VAL A 130 2.93 -22.49 7.55
N SER A 131 2.20 -21.49 8.03
CA SER A 131 2.70 -20.12 8.05
C SER A 131 4.04 -20.09 8.78
N LEU A 132 5.06 -19.60 8.07
CA LEU A 132 6.41 -19.44 8.60
C LEU A 132 6.44 -18.47 9.80
N MET A 133 5.49 -17.55 9.89
CA MET A 133 5.30 -16.65 11.03
C MET A 133 4.28 -17.25 12.01
N PRO A 134 4.64 -17.46 13.29
CA PRO A 134 3.68 -17.84 14.31
C PRO A 134 2.54 -16.82 14.42
N PRO A 135 1.30 -17.27 14.71
CA PRO A 135 0.21 -16.33 14.98
C PRO A 135 0.51 -15.53 16.25
N MET A 136 -0.05 -14.33 16.36
CA MET A 136 0.22 -13.41 17.48
C MET A 136 -0.09 -14.06 18.85
N VAL A 137 -1.12 -14.93 18.92
CA VAL A 137 -1.45 -15.70 20.13
C VAL A 137 -0.28 -16.52 20.68
N SER A 138 0.65 -16.96 19.84
CA SER A 138 1.84 -17.68 20.29
C SER A 138 2.71 -16.83 21.21
N CYS A 139 2.72 -15.51 21.05
CA CYS A 139 3.48 -14.60 21.91
C CYS A 139 2.90 -14.54 23.33
N PHE A 140 1.57 -14.69 23.47
CA PHE A 140 0.87 -14.59 24.76
C PHE A 140 0.91 -15.88 25.58
N ALA A 141 1.46 -16.96 25.03
CA ALA A 141 1.60 -18.22 25.76
C ALA A 141 2.57 -18.13 26.96
N CYS A 142 3.51 -17.17 26.92
CA CYS A 142 4.57 -17.04 27.94
C CYS A 142 4.49 -15.74 28.74
N HIS A 143 4.13 -14.60 28.13
CA HIS A 143 4.09 -13.30 28.79
C HIS A 143 2.70 -12.66 28.58
N GLN A 144 2.15 -12.07 29.65
CA GLN A 144 0.85 -11.41 29.61
C GLN A 144 1.00 -9.94 29.23
N HIS A 145 0.24 -9.50 28.22
CA HIS A 145 0.23 -8.13 27.73
C HIS A 145 -1.10 -7.41 28.00
N GLU A 146 -1.88 -7.86 28.99
CA GLU A 146 -3.24 -7.37 29.26
C GLU A 146 -3.34 -5.85 29.39
N LYS A 147 -2.33 -5.22 30.02
CA LYS A 147 -2.29 -3.76 30.18
C LYS A 147 -2.08 -3.03 28.85
N GLN A 148 -1.16 -3.54 28.02
CA GLN A 148 -0.91 -3.02 26.68
C GLN A 148 -2.15 -3.16 25.79
N PHE A 149 -2.84 -4.30 25.86
CA PHE A 149 -4.11 -4.51 25.15
C PHE A 149 -5.21 -3.56 25.62
N ALA A 150 -5.40 -3.41 26.93
CA ALA A 150 -6.37 -2.49 27.49
C ALA A 150 -6.08 -1.03 27.10
N ALA A 151 -4.80 -0.67 27.04
CA ALA A 151 -4.33 0.65 26.64
C ALA A 151 -4.25 0.86 25.11
N ARG A 152 -4.39 -0.21 24.32
CA ARG A 152 -4.16 -0.24 22.85
C ARG A 152 -2.73 0.20 22.47
N ASP A 153 -1.77 -0.14 23.32
CA ASP A 153 -0.34 0.14 23.14
C ASP A 153 0.37 -1.08 22.54
N CYS A 154 0.48 -1.09 21.20
CA CYS A 154 1.04 -2.22 20.45
C CYS A 154 2.52 -2.00 20.04
N ASP A 155 3.08 -0.82 20.30
CA ASP A 155 4.38 -0.36 19.79
C ASP A 155 5.58 -1.11 20.40
N GLY A 156 5.33 -1.82 21.51
CA GLY A 156 6.31 -2.73 22.11
C GLY A 156 6.68 -3.89 21.19
N CYS A 157 5.76 -4.32 20.32
CA CYS A 157 5.96 -5.43 19.40
C CYS A 157 5.87 -5.00 17.92
N HIS A 158 4.99 -4.06 17.59
CA HIS A 158 4.84 -3.55 16.23
C HIS A 158 5.72 -2.33 15.98
N VAL A 159 6.02 -2.09 14.71
CA VAL A 159 6.88 -0.96 14.30
C VAL A 159 6.03 0.18 13.73
N ASP A 160 5.06 -0.17 12.90
CA ASP A 160 4.07 0.76 12.32
C ASP A 160 2.80 -0.04 12.00
N LEU A 161 2.05 -0.40 13.05
CA LEU A 161 0.91 -1.31 12.95
C LEU A 161 -0.10 -0.92 11.84
N PRO A 162 -0.48 0.36 11.65
CA PRO A 162 -1.33 0.77 10.53
C PRO A 162 -0.72 0.55 9.14
N ALA A 163 0.60 0.70 8.99
CA ALA A 163 1.30 0.49 7.71
C ALA A 163 1.63 -0.99 7.44
N GLU A 164 1.55 -1.85 8.45
CA GLU A 164 1.77 -3.29 8.31
C GLU A 164 0.63 -3.98 7.55
N HIS A 165 -0.55 -3.34 7.48
CA HIS A 165 -1.75 -3.84 6.78
C HIS A 165 -2.15 -5.28 7.19
N VAL A 166 -1.76 -5.71 8.39
CA VAL A 166 -2.09 -7.03 8.93
C VAL A 166 -3.49 -7.02 9.51
N THR A 167 -4.26 -8.07 9.22
CA THR A 167 -5.53 -8.31 9.91
C THR A 167 -5.25 -9.22 11.12
N PRO A 168 -5.67 -8.83 12.33
CA PRO A 168 -5.59 -9.73 13.48
C PRO A 168 -6.36 -11.01 13.17
N GLN A 169 -5.70 -12.17 13.25
CA GLN A 169 -6.38 -13.46 13.09
C GLN A 169 -7.30 -13.76 14.28
N ASP A 170 -7.09 -13.06 15.39
CA ASP A 170 -7.82 -13.20 16.63
C ASP A 170 -7.91 -11.88 17.42
N HIS A 171 -8.69 -11.89 18.49
CA HIS A 171 -8.94 -10.79 19.46
C HIS A 171 -9.83 -9.64 18.97
N LEU A 172 -9.91 -9.38 17.66
CA LEU A 172 -10.92 -8.49 17.09
C LEU A 172 -11.60 -9.15 15.90
N VAL A 173 -12.90 -9.37 16.08
CA VAL A 173 -13.78 -10.20 15.24
C VAL A 173 -13.82 -9.71 13.80
N HIS A 174 -13.13 -10.44 12.92
CA HIS A 174 -13.29 -10.38 11.46
C HIS A 174 -14.16 -11.55 10.94
N ASP A 175 -14.74 -12.35 11.84
CA ASP A 175 -15.48 -13.57 11.49
C ASP A 175 -16.85 -13.30 10.86
N GLY A 176 -17.24 -14.23 9.97
CA GLY A 176 -18.59 -14.67 9.60
C GLY A 176 -19.56 -13.64 9.00
N ASP A 177 -19.75 -12.52 9.68
CA ASP A 177 -20.76 -11.49 9.42
C ASP A 177 -20.17 -10.07 9.47
N PHE A 178 -18.84 -9.93 9.41
CA PHE A 178 -18.15 -8.64 9.42
C PHE A 178 -18.79 -7.64 8.44
N ILE A 179 -19.04 -8.05 7.19
CA ILE A 179 -19.66 -7.16 6.18
C ILE A 179 -21.03 -6.63 6.63
N ARG A 180 -21.81 -7.42 7.37
CA ARG A 180 -23.14 -7.04 7.88
C ARG A 180 -23.06 -6.18 9.13
N GLU A 181 -22.10 -6.44 10.02
CA GLU A 181 -22.08 -5.87 11.38
C GLU A 181 -21.02 -4.78 11.62
N HIS A 182 -20.00 -4.68 10.75
CA HIS A 182 -18.89 -3.74 10.93
C HIS A 182 -19.36 -2.29 10.90
N GLY A 183 -20.43 -1.94 10.20
CA GLY A 183 -20.96 -0.58 10.15
C GLY A 183 -21.43 -0.07 11.52
N VAL A 184 -22.19 -0.89 12.26
CA VAL A 184 -22.66 -0.54 13.62
C VAL A 184 -21.48 -0.47 14.60
N ARG A 185 -20.54 -1.41 14.48
CA ARG A 185 -19.35 -1.46 15.34
C ARG A 185 -18.40 -0.28 15.07
N ALA A 186 -18.17 0.05 13.80
CA ALA A 186 -17.35 1.21 13.39
C ALA A 186 -18.02 2.53 13.78
N ALA A 187 -19.35 2.64 13.73
CA ALA A 187 -20.06 3.82 14.22
C ALA A 187 -19.95 3.98 15.75
N ALA A 188 -19.97 2.88 16.50
CA ALA A 188 -19.87 2.89 17.95
C ALA A 188 -18.43 3.08 18.47
N SER A 189 -17.42 2.64 17.71
CA SER A 189 -16.03 2.62 18.15
C SER A 189 -15.03 2.74 16.98
N PRO A 190 -15.02 3.87 16.25
CA PRO A 190 -14.13 4.05 15.11
C PRO A 190 -12.65 4.03 15.52
N ASP A 191 -12.33 4.57 16.70
CA ASP A 191 -10.96 4.61 17.24
C ASP A 191 -10.37 3.22 17.51
N LEU A 192 -11.22 2.23 17.77
CA LEU A 192 -10.79 0.85 17.95
C LEU A 192 -10.27 0.26 16.64
N CYS A 193 -10.95 0.55 15.53
CA CYS A 193 -10.51 0.14 14.20
C CYS A 193 -9.23 0.89 13.80
N ALA A 194 -9.17 2.19 14.09
CA ALA A 194 -8.01 3.04 13.80
C ALA A 194 -6.74 2.68 14.60
N THR A 195 -6.85 1.80 15.59
CA THR A 195 -5.69 1.24 16.30
C THR A 195 -4.84 0.37 15.38
N CYS A 196 -5.47 -0.38 14.48
CA CYS A 196 -4.79 -1.33 13.58
C CYS A 196 -4.92 -0.96 12.10
N HIS A 197 -5.97 -0.25 11.72
CA HIS A 197 -6.29 0.04 10.32
C HIS A 197 -6.12 1.52 10.00
N SER A 198 -5.63 1.80 8.80
CA SER A 198 -5.62 3.17 8.27
C SER A 198 -6.96 3.48 7.58
N GLU A 199 -7.24 4.77 7.38
CA GLU A 199 -8.43 5.22 6.64
C GLU A 199 -8.51 4.60 5.23
N ARG A 200 -7.36 4.29 4.61
CA ARG A 200 -7.30 3.63 3.30
C ARG A 200 -7.90 2.23 3.34
N THR A 201 -7.82 1.53 4.47
CA THR A 201 -8.42 0.21 4.65
C THR A 201 -9.94 0.30 4.58
N CYS A 202 -10.55 1.36 5.15
CA CYS A 202 -11.99 1.60 5.00
C CYS A 202 -12.33 1.82 3.52
N LEU A 203 -11.53 2.63 2.83
CA LEU A 203 -11.76 3.03 1.44
C LEU A 203 -11.54 1.91 0.42
N SER A 204 -10.85 0.82 0.75
CA SER A 204 -10.76 -0.33 -0.15
C SER A 204 -12.12 -0.97 -0.43
N CYS A 205 -13.09 -0.76 0.46
CA CYS A 205 -14.48 -1.15 0.27
C CYS A 205 -15.44 0.06 0.23
N HIS A 206 -15.19 1.11 1.01
CA HIS A 206 -16.04 2.31 1.15
C HIS A 206 -15.58 3.52 0.30
N GLY A 207 -14.95 3.24 -0.85
CA GLY A 207 -14.42 4.27 -1.75
C GLY A 207 -15.44 4.81 -2.76
N VAL A 208 -14.98 5.78 -3.56
CA VAL A 208 -15.77 6.32 -4.67
C VAL A 208 -16.01 5.22 -5.71
N GLY A 209 -17.23 4.67 -5.74
CA GLY A 209 -17.68 3.69 -6.75
C GLY A 209 -17.88 2.25 -6.26
N THR A 210 -17.54 1.92 -5.00
CA THR A 210 -17.73 0.55 -4.46
C THR A 210 -18.88 0.48 -3.47
N THR A 211 -18.81 1.23 -2.38
CA THR A 211 -19.88 1.39 -1.39
C THR A 211 -19.73 2.80 -0.86
N PRO A 212 -20.78 3.64 -0.88
CA PRO A 212 -20.68 4.96 -0.27
C PRO A 212 -20.30 4.76 1.19
N ALA A 213 -19.15 5.29 1.61
CA ALA A 213 -18.87 5.46 3.03
C ALA A 213 -20.12 6.11 3.64
N LEU A 214 -20.70 5.47 4.66
CA LEU A 214 -21.70 6.14 5.48
C LEU A 214 -21.11 7.50 5.84
N PRO A 215 -21.90 8.59 5.82
CA PRO A 215 -21.42 9.87 6.29
C PRO A 215 -21.22 9.73 7.79
N ALA A 216 -20.09 9.15 8.22
CA ALA A 216 -19.44 9.61 9.41
C ALA A 216 -19.35 11.11 9.16
N ARG A 217 -20.26 11.87 9.80
CA ARG A 217 -20.19 13.32 9.84
C ARG A 217 -18.73 13.59 10.13
N LEU A 218 -18.02 14.12 9.13
CA LEU A 218 -16.61 14.41 9.22
C LEU A 218 -16.46 15.25 10.47
N THR A 219 -15.99 14.64 11.56
CA THR A 219 -15.97 15.23 12.89
C THR A 219 -14.73 16.10 12.97
N PHE A 220 -14.71 17.16 12.16
CA PHE A 220 -13.69 18.20 12.14
C PHE A 220 -13.54 18.91 13.49
N ASP A 221 -14.44 18.65 14.43
CA ASP A 221 -14.52 19.28 15.74
C ASP A 221 -14.03 18.36 16.87
N GLN A 222 -13.65 17.10 16.57
CA GLN A 222 -13.18 16.17 17.59
C GLN A 222 -11.64 16.12 17.64
N PRO A 223 -11.00 16.68 18.70
CA PRO A 223 -9.55 16.78 18.81
C PRO A 223 -8.83 15.46 19.05
N ARG A 224 -9.56 14.36 19.30
CA ARG A 224 -8.98 13.03 19.60
C ARG A 224 -8.87 12.10 18.39
N LEU A 225 -9.44 12.47 17.24
CA LEU A 225 -9.32 11.65 16.03
C LEU A 225 -7.89 11.74 15.47
N SER A 226 -7.22 10.60 15.38
CA SER A 226 -5.97 10.42 14.63
C SER A 226 -6.31 10.08 13.18
N GLY A 227 -5.99 10.97 12.24
CA GLY A 227 -6.25 10.75 10.82
C GLY A 227 -6.20 12.02 9.97
N LEU A 228 -6.43 11.87 8.66
CA LEU A 228 -6.42 12.96 7.67
C LEU A 228 -7.52 14.02 7.96
N HIS A 229 -8.65 13.60 8.54
CA HIS A 229 -9.80 14.45 8.89
C HIS A 229 -9.91 14.76 10.40
N ARG A 230 -8.79 15.07 11.06
CA ARG A 230 -8.76 15.48 12.50
C ARG A 230 -9.11 16.96 12.74
N ALA A 231 -9.34 17.34 14.00
CA ALA A 231 -9.65 18.73 14.36
C ALA A 231 -8.53 19.73 14.12
N GLY A 232 -8.89 20.98 13.81
CA GLY A 232 -7.95 22.06 13.46
C GLY A 232 -7.56 22.06 11.97
N PHE A 233 -8.41 21.53 11.09
CA PHE A 233 -8.12 21.43 9.64
C PHE A 233 -7.81 22.80 9.05
N LEU A 234 -8.64 23.81 9.37
CA LEU A 234 -8.47 25.18 8.88
C LEU A 234 -7.10 25.80 9.23
N SER A 235 -6.50 25.44 10.38
CA SER A 235 -5.22 25.99 10.82
C SER A 235 -3.99 25.26 10.27
N ARG A 236 -4.13 24.02 9.77
CA ARG A 236 -2.98 23.18 9.35
C ARG A 236 -3.00 22.77 7.89
N HIS A 237 -4.16 22.73 7.25
CA HIS A 237 -4.30 22.14 5.92
C HIS A 237 -3.46 22.86 4.86
N ALA A 238 -3.19 24.16 5.03
CA ALA A 238 -2.31 24.91 4.13
C ALA A 238 -0.87 24.33 4.10
N GLU A 239 -0.34 23.92 5.26
CA GLU A 239 0.98 23.30 5.36
C GLU A 239 0.95 21.83 4.91
N GLU A 240 -0.10 21.09 5.28
CA GLU A 240 -0.30 19.69 4.86
C GLU A 240 -0.43 19.59 3.32
N SER A 241 -1.19 20.50 2.69
CA SER A 241 -1.35 20.59 1.23
C SER A 241 -0.08 21.04 0.52
N LYS A 242 0.75 21.89 1.14
CA LYS A 242 2.04 22.30 0.58
C LYS A 242 3.05 21.15 0.57
N ASN A 243 3.05 20.33 1.63
CA ASN A 243 4.00 19.23 1.79
C ASN A 243 3.59 17.98 1.00
N ASN A 244 2.30 17.71 0.85
CA ASN A 244 1.78 16.55 0.10
C ASN A 244 0.47 16.89 -0.66
N PRO A 245 0.55 17.64 -1.76
CA PRO A 245 -0.63 18.12 -2.49
C PRO A 245 -1.49 16.99 -3.08
N GLY A 246 -0.92 15.83 -3.40
CA GLY A 246 -1.64 14.66 -3.94
C GLY A 246 -2.35 13.79 -2.89
N LEU A 247 -2.10 14.02 -1.59
CA LEU A 247 -2.63 13.18 -0.51
C LEU A 247 -4.16 13.25 -0.44
N CYS A 248 -4.71 14.47 -0.57
CA CYS A 248 -6.15 14.70 -0.48
C CYS A 248 -6.87 14.24 -1.75
N THR A 249 -6.27 14.45 -2.93
CA THR A 249 -6.85 14.07 -4.23
C THR A 249 -6.87 12.58 -4.50
N THR A 250 -6.23 11.79 -3.63
CA THR A 250 -6.38 10.34 -3.62
C THR A 250 -7.85 9.94 -3.39
N CYS A 251 -8.61 10.78 -2.68
CA CYS A 251 -10.01 10.51 -2.31
C CYS A 251 -10.97 11.64 -2.72
N HIS A 252 -10.53 12.90 -2.67
CA HIS A 252 -11.36 14.08 -2.91
C HIS A 252 -11.16 14.63 -4.33
N ALA A 253 -12.26 14.98 -5.00
CA ALA A 253 -12.20 15.67 -6.28
C ALA A 253 -11.86 17.17 -6.09
N GLU A 254 -11.31 17.82 -7.12
CA GLU A 254 -10.98 19.26 -7.15
C GLU A 254 -12.16 20.16 -6.73
N SER A 255 -13.39 19.74 -7.08
CA SER A 255 -14.62 20.43 -6.69
C SER A 255 -14.73 20.62 -5.17
N THR A 256 -14.21 19.69 -4.38
CA THR A 256 -14.21 19.76 -2.91
C THR A 256 -13.40 20.95 -2.41
N CYS A 257 -12.19 21.12 -2.96
CA CYS A 257 -11.30 22.24 -2.65
C CYS A 257 -11.97 23.56 -3.05
N ARG A 258 -12.52 23.60 -4.27
CA ARG A 258 -13.16 24.79 -4.84
C ARG A 258 -14.37 25.24 -4.03
N SER A 259 -15.31 24.33 -3.75
CA SER A 259 -16.55 24.66 -3.04
C SER A 259 -16.28 25.15 -1.62
N CYS A 260 -15.34 24.54 -0.89
CA CYS A 260 -14.94 25.02 0.43
C CYS A 260 -14.29 26.41 0.33
N HIS A 261 -13.36 26.61 -0.61
CA HIS A 261 -12.67 27.88 -0.77
C HIS A 261 -13.60 29.03 -1.19
N GLU A 262 -14.62 28.73 -2.00
CA GLU A 262 -15.69 29.67 -2.34
C GLU A 262 -16.53 30.02 -1.11
N GLN A 263 -16.99 29.03 -0.34
CA GLN A 263 -17.77 29.25 0.88
C GLN A 263 -17.00 30.07 1.93
N GLN A 264 -15.69 29.87 2.04
CA GLN A 264 -14.81 30.57 2.98
C GLN A 264 -14.27 31.89 2.43
N ASN A 265 -14.64 32.31 1.22
CA ASN A 265 -14.14 33.51 0.55
C ASN A 265 -12.60 33.55 0.45
N VAL A 266 -11.98 32.39 0.24
CA VAL A 266 -10.53 32.21 0.06
C VAL A 266 -10.19 31.80 -1.38
N SER A 267 -11.04 32.12 -2.36
CA SER A 267 -10.81 31.86 -3.78
C SER A 267 -10.22 33.09 -4.50
N ALA A 268 -9.51 32.87 -5.62
CA ALA A 268 -8.81 33.91 -6.37
C ALA A 268 -9.73 35.02 -6.96
N GLY A 269 -11.05 34.83 -6.92
CA GLY A 269 -12.06 35.79 -7.41
C GLY A 269 -12.93 36.44 -6.32
N GLY A 270 -12.68 36.20 -5.03
CA GLY A 270 -13.50 36.74 -3.95
C GLY A 270 -13.36 38.27 -3.76
N PRO A 271 -14.39 38.95 -3.23
CA PRO A 271 -14.41 40.41 -3.06
C PRO A 271 -13.30 40.92 -2.12
N THR A 272 -12.76 40.06 -1.27
CA THR A 272 -11.59 40.33 -0.45
C THR A 272 -10.37 39.58 -1.01
N LYS A 273 -9.51 40.25 -1.79
CA LYS A 273 -8.20 39.74 -2.25
C LYS A 273 -7.24 39.30 -1.12
N ARG A 274 -7.67 39.32 0.15
CA ARG A 274 -6.85 39.11 1.35
C ARG A 274 -6.56 37.64 1.67
N ARG A 275 -7.19 36.67 0.99
CA ARG A 275 -6.99 35.23 1.29
C ARG A 275 -7.03 34.33 0.05
N SER A 276 -6.43 34.77 -1.05
CA SER A 276 -6.13 33.83 -2.14
C SER A 276 -5.13 32.77 -1.64
N PRO A 277 -5.23 31.50 -2.07
CA PRO A 277 -4.25 30.46 -1.72
C PRO A 277 -2.90 30.75 -2.39
N HIS A 278 -2.90 31.65 -3.37
CA HIS A 278 -1.71 32.19 -4.00
C HIS A 278 -1.43 33.62 -3.53
N PRO A 279 -0.16 34.03 -3.39
CA PRO A 279 0.24 35.42 -3.09
C PRO A 279 -0.42 36.45 -4.02
N SER A 280 -0.54 37.70 -3.58
CA SER A 280 -1.08 38.79 -4.42
C SER A 280 -0.24 39.08 -5.66
N THR A 281 1.02 38.66 -5.67
CA THR A 281 2.00 38.79 -6.77
C THR A 281 2.02 37.57 -7.70
N TRP A 282 1.10 36.60 -7.51
CA TRP A 282 1.09 35.34 -8.24
C TRP A 282 1.04 35.51 -9.76
N LEU A 283 0.10 36.31 -10.27
CA LEU A 283 -0.02 36.64 -11.69
C LEU A 283 0.42 38.10 -11.89
N ASN A 284 1.67 38.30 -12.30
CA ASN A 284 2.18 39.62 -12.69
C ASN A 284 2.44 39.68 -14.21
N PRO A 285 1.72 40.54 -14.97
CA PRO A 285 1.83 40.64 -16.43
C PRO A 285 3.22 41.02 -16.96
N THR A 286 4.08 41.66 -16.15
CA THR A 286 5.38 42.19 -16.62
C THR A 286 6.57 41.28 -16.31
N ARG A 287 6.43 40.32 -15.36
CA ARG A 287 7.53 39.42 -14.96
C ARG A 287 7.11 37.95 -14.77
N GLY A 288 5.88 37.58 -15.13
CA GLY A 288 5.33 36.24 -14.89
C GLY A 288 4.92 35.95 -13.45
N GLY A 289 5.16 36.90 -12.53
CA GLY A 289 4.83 36.78 -11.10
C GLY A 289 5.56 35.64 -10.39
N ASP A 290 5.15 35.37 -9.16
CA ASP A 290 5.66 34.22 -8.39
C ASP A 290 5.25 32.88 -9.02
N HIS A 291 4.20 32.87 -9.85
CA HIS A 291 3.70 31.70 -10.56
C HIS A 291 4.77 31.06 -11.45
N GLY A 292 5.49 31.85 -12.26
CA GLY A 292 6.49 31.31 -13.18
C GLY A 292 7.70 30.67 -12.48
N GLN A 293 8.07 31.17 -11.29
CA GLN A 293 9.11 30.56 -10.47
C GLN A 293 8.59 29.30 -9.78
N ALA A 294 7.41 29.36 -9.16
CA ALA A 294 6.79 28.23 -8.48
C ALA A 294 6.54 27.05 -9.43
N ALA A 295 6.02 27.31 -10.64
CA ALA A 295 5.76 26.29 -11.65
C ALA A 295 7.03 25.57 -12.15
N ARG A 296 8.20 26.20 -12.05
CA ARG A 296 9.50 25.57 -12.37
C ARG A 296 10.06 24.71 -11.25
N LEU A 297 9.70 25.01 -10.00
CA LEU A 297 10.17 24.27 -8.83
C LEU A 297 9.35 22.99 -8.62
N ASP A 298 8.03 23.08 -8.75
CA ASP A 298 7.14 21.93 -8.52
C ASP A 298 5.86 22.00 -9.38
N PRO A 299 5.93 21.57 -10.66
CA PRO A 299 4.74 21.50 -11.52
C PRO A 299 3.75 20.40 -11.10
N ALA A 300 4.21 19.35 -10.40
CA ALA A 300 3.35 18.26 -9.93
C ALA A 300 2.48 18.70 -8.74
N GLY A 301 2.98 19.57 -7.87
CA GLY A 301 2.22 20.15 -6.78
C GLY A 301 1.01 20.95 -7.23
N CYS A 302 1.10 21.63 -8.39
CA CYS A 302 -0.04 22.33 -8.99
C CYS A 302 -1.17 21.36 -9.36
N ALA A 303 -0.83 20.17 -9.87
CA ALA A 303 -1.81 19.16 -10.26
C ALA A 303 -2.61 18.62 -9.07
N GLY A 304 -2.04 18.63 -7.86
CA GLY A 304 -2.74 18.24 -6.63
C GLY A 304 -3.86 19.21 -6.23
N CYS A 305 -3.75 20.50 -6.56
CA CYS A 305 -4.83 21.47 -6.28
C CYS A 305 -5.76 21.72 -7.46
N HIS A 306 -5.28 21.55 -8.70
CA HIS A 306 -5.99 21.88 -9.94
C HIS A 306 -6.44 20.64 -10.73
N GLY A 307 -6.93 19.62 -10.02
CA GLY A 307 -7.69 18.52 -10.61
C GLY A 307 -6.90 17.54 -11.47
N GLY A 308 -5.60 17.39 -11.20
CA GLY A 308 -4.78 16.38 -11.87
C GLY A 308 -4.57 16.62 -13.37
N ALA A 309 -4.98 17.78 -13.90
CA ALA A 309 -4.86 18.10 -15.32
C ALA A 309 -3.40 18.20 -15.80
N GLY A 310 -2.42 18.14 -14.90
CA GLY A 310 -0.99 18.08 -15.23
C GLY A 310 -0.61 19.16 -16.25
N GLU A 311 0.09 18.75 -17.31
CA GLU A 311 0.51 19.66 -18.37
C GLU A 311 -0.65 20.34 -19.11
N GLN A 312 -1.87 19.78 -19.12
CA GLN A 312 -3.03 20.34 -19.84
C GLN A 312 -3.49 21.67 -19.28
N LEU A 313 -3.37 21.86 -17.96
CA LEU A 313 -3.64 23.15 -17.32
C LEU A 313 -2.69 24.23 -17.85
N CYS A 314 -1.41 23.88 -17.98
CA CYS A 314 -0.35 24.80 -18.42
C CYS A 314 -0.49 25.14 -19.91
N ILE A 315 -0.84 24.15 -20.74
CA ILE A 315 -0.96 24.29 -22.20
C ILE A 315 -1.99 25.34 -22.60
N GLY A 316 -3.08 25.50 -21.83
CA GLY A 316 -4.11 26.51 -22.09
C GLY A 316 -3.57 27.93 -22.24
N CYS A 317 -2.54 28.28 -21.45
CA CYS A 317 -1.91 29.60 -21.47
C CYS A 317 -0.51 29.61 -22.12
N HIS A 318 0.27 28.55 -21.97
CA HIS A 318 1.69 28.49 -22.38
C HIS A 318 1.94 27.80 -23.73
N LYS A 319 0.90 27.38 -24.45
CA LYS A 319 1.04 26.99 -25.86
C LYS A 319 1.65 28.14 -26.68
N VAL A 320 2.26 27.81 -27.81
CA VAL A 320 2.76 28.84 -28.74
C VAL A 320 1.63 29.80 -29.12
N GLY A 321 1.89 31.10 -29.04
CA GLY A 321 0.90 32.15 -29.26
C GLY A 321 -0.08 32.37 -28.09
N GLY A 322 0.06 31.64 -26.98
CA GLY A 322 -0.75 31.81 -25.78
C GLY A 322 -0.32 32.98 -24.90
N PRO A 323 -1.19 33.46 -24.00
CA PRO A 323 -0.96 34.64 -23.16
C PRO A 323 0.10 34.43 -22.07
N GLY A 324 0.45 33.18 -21.74
CA GLY A 324 1.43 32.84 -20.70
C GLY A 324 2.88 32.96 -21.17
N GLY A 325 3.12 33.13 -22.46
CA GLY A 325 4.47 33.21 -23.03
C GLY A 325 5.23 31.88 -22.97
N ASN A 326 6.49 31.92 -23.43
CA ASN A 326 7.33 30.73 -23.56
C ASN A 326 7.69 30.15 -22.18
N PRO A 327 7.30 28.90 -21.86
CA PRO A 327 7.62 28.29 -20.57
C PRO A 327 9.09 27.87 -20.48
N HIS A 328 9.81 27.78 -21.60
CA HIS A 328 11.21 27.41 -21.62
C HIS A 328 12.10 28.54 -21.08
N GLY A 329 13.10 28.19 -20.27
CA GLY A 329 14.08 29.15 -19.77
C GLY A 329 14.96 29.74 -20.88
N PRO A 330 15.66 30.86 -20.61
CA PRO A 330 16.62 31.45 -21.55
C PRO A 330 17.65 30.42 -22.02
N GLY A 331 17.88 30.33 -23.32
CA GLY A 331 18.87 29.40 -23.91
C GLY A 331 18.44 27.94 -23.99
N TYR A 332 17.18 27.61 -23.68
CA TYR A 332 16.69 26.23 -23.77
C TYR A 332 16.79 25.67 -25.20
N THR A 333 17.38 24.48 -25.31
CA THR A 333 17.43 23.69 -26.54
C THR A 333 16.96 22.26 -26.26
N SER A 334 16.41 21.60 -27.27
CA SER A 334 15.94 20.21 -27.18
C SER A 334 16.33 19.44 -28.42
N ARG A 335 16.66 18.15 -28.24
CA ARG A 335 16.89 17.21 -29.36
C ARG A 335 15.59 16.64 -29.92
N LYS A 336 14.44 16.96 -29.31
CA LYS A 336 13.11 16.50 -29.72
C LYS A 336 12.54 17.40 -30.82
N ASP A 337 11.82 16.80 -31.75
CA ASP A 337 11.13 17.46 -32.85
C ASP A 337 9.78 18.03 -32.37
N LYS A 338 9.57 19.32 -32.60
CA LYS A 338 8.38 20.05 -32.12
C LYS A 338 7.07 19.55 -32.72
N LEU A 339 7.11 19.03 -33.95
CA LEU A 339 5.97 18.60 -34.74
C LEU A 339 5.69 17.10 -34.61
N ASN A 340 6.72 16.31 -34.31
CA ASN A 340 6.65 14.84 -34.32
C ASN A 340 6.65 14.23 -32.91
N ASP A 341 7.40 14.79 -31.95
CA ASP A 341 7.48 14.23 -30.61
C ASP A 341 6.27 14.61 -29.75
N VAL A 342 5.61 13.58 -29.20
CA VAL A 342 4.36 13.69 -28.42
C VAL A 342 4.40 14.79 -27.35
N PRO A 343 5.45 14.92 -26.50
CA PRO A 343 5.51 15.97 -25.49
C PRO A 343 5.52 17.39 -26.07
N CYS A 344 6.17 17.58 -27.23
CA CYS A 344 6.32 18.90 -27.84
C CYS A 344 5.05 19.32 -28.59
N ARG A 345 4.36 18.36 -29.22
CA ARG A 345 3.14 18.61 -29.98
C ARG A 345 2.00 19.16 -29.13
N PHE A 346 1.99 18.93 -27.82
CA PHE A 346 0.98 19.49 -26.95
C PHE A 346 1.00 21.03 -26.90
N CYS A 347 2.18 21.65 -27.03
CA CYS A 347 2.35 23.11 -27.01
C CYS A 347 2.60 23.71 -28.40
N HIS A 348 3.07 22.91 -29.36
CA HIS A 348 3.55 23.34 -30.69
C HIS A 348 2.68 22.87 -31.87
N ARG A 349 1.43 22.44 -31.63
CA ARG A 349 0.52 21.94 -32.69
C ARG A 349 0.30 22.96 -33.82
N MET A 350 0.26 22.45 -35.05
CA MET A 350 0.29 23.20 -36.32
C MET A 350 -0.86 24.20 -36.49
N GLY A 351 -0.54 25.45 -36.82
CA GLY A 351 -1.50 26.46 -37.31
C GLY A 351 -1.53 27.80 -36.58
N SER A 352 -0.38 28.35 -36.17
CA SER A 352 -0.24 29.79 -35.89
C SER A 352 0.82 30.38 -36.80
#